data_AF-A0A1S2VCV6-F1
#
_entry.id   AF-A0A1S2VCV6-F1
#
_cell.length_a   1.000
_cell.length_b   1.000
_cell.length_c   1.000
_cell.angle_alpha   90.00
_cell.angle_beta   90.00
_cell.angle_gamma   90.00
#
_symmetry.space_group_name_H-M   'P 1'
#
loop_
_entity.id
_entity.type
_entity.pdbx_description
1 polymer ?
#
loop_
_entity_poly.entity_id
_entity_poly.type
_entity_poly.pdbx_seq_one_letter_code
_entity_poly.pdbx_strand_id
1 'polypeptide(L)' 'MWYFQVNQEDLRRPIYQTLQKMAVLTEVEIFNEPYHNWCIFQVERSQYVAFIEILDSDGVAYQATTDRPLREELLAGMR' A
#
# COMPACT_ATOMS: atom_id res chain seq x y z
N MET A 1 10.27 9.55 3.90
CA MET A 1 9.60 8.66 2.94
C MET A 1 8.24 8.37 3.52
N TRP A 2 7.30 7.93 2.68
CA TRP A 2 5.97 7.52 3.10
C TRP A 2 5.77 6.05 2.79
N TYR A 3 5.04 5.36 3.65
CA TYR A 3 4.66 3.98 3.47
C TYR A 3 3.15 3.92 3.29
N PHE A 4 2.73 3.49 2.11
CA PHE A 4 1.33 3.28 1.78
C PHE A 4 1.01 1.81 1.93
N GLN A 5 0.01 1.53 2.77
CA GLN A 5 -0.51 0.21 3.05
C GLN A 5 -1.82 0.09 2.30
N VAL A 6 -1.93 -0.91 1.43
CA VAL A 6 -3.12 -1.14 0.61
C VAL A 6 -3.47 -2.62 0.67
N ASN A 7 -4.75 -2.95 0.85
CA ASN A 7 -5.20 -4.33 0.75
C ASN A 7 -4.98 -4.83 -0.68
N GLN A 8 -4.35 -6.00 -0.83
CA GLN A 8 -4.04 -6.56 -2.14
C GLN A 8 -5.30 -6.84 -2.98
N GLU A 9 -6.44 -7.14 -2.36
CA GLU A 9 -7.69 -7.42 -3.07
C GLU A 9 -8.29 -6.17 -3.73
N ASP A 10 -8.03 -4.99 -3.19
CA ASP A 10 -8.48 -3.72 -3.75
C ASP A 10 -7.61 -3.28 -4.95
N LEU A 11 -6.44 -3.91 -5.14
CA LEU A 11 -5.46 -3.53 -6.16
C LEU A 11 -5.67 -4.25 -7.48
N ARG A 12 -6.31 -3.54 -8.41
CA ARG A 12 -6.40 -3.98 -9.80
C ARG A 12 -5.02 -3.97 -10.47
N ARG A 13 -4.76 -4.98 -11.30
CA ARG A 13 -3.45 -5.19 -11.95
C ARG A 13 -2.87 -3.95 -12.66
N PRO A 14 -3.63 -3.14 -13.42
CA PRO A 14 -3.07 -1.95 -14.08
C PRO A 14 -2.60 -0.87 -13.09
N ILE A 15 -3.32 -0.72 -11.98
CA ILE A 15 -3.05 0.29 -10.96
C ILE A 15 -1.88 -0.16 -10.11
N TYR A 16 -1.88 -1.43 -9.69
CA TYR A 16 -0.75 -2.04 -9.00
C TYR A 16 0.58 -1.83 -9.75
N GLN A 17 0.60 -2.08 -11.06
CA GLN A 17 1.80 -1.87 -11.89
C GLN A 17 2.21 -0.40 -11.99
N THR A 18 1.25 0.52 -11.98
CA THR A 18 1.52 1.96 -11.99
C THR A 18 2.15 2.39 -10.67
N LEU A 19 1.56 1.99 -9.55
CA LEU A 19 2.07 2.29 -8.21
C LEU A 19 3.47 1.70 -7.98
N GLN A 20 3.71 0.46 -8.44
CA GLN A 20 5.03 -0.18 -8.37
C GLN A 20 6.13 0.61 -9.09
N LYS A 21 5.82 1.26 -10.22
CA LYS A 21 6.79 2.07 -10.97
C LYS A 21 7.11 3.40 -10.28
N MET A 22 6.20 3.89 -9.44
CA MET A 22 6.37 5.15 -8.71
C MET A 22 7.03 4.95 -7.34
N ALA A 23 6.81 3.79 -6.73
CA ALA A 23 7.42 3.43 -5.46
C ALA A 23 8.91 3.12 -5.61
N VAL A 24 9.69 3.46 -4.59
CA VAL A 24 11.11 3.07 -4.47
C VAL A 24 11.22 1.58 -4.20
N LEU A 25 10.32 1.07 -3.36
CA LEU A 25 10.23 -0.33 -2.99
C LEU A 25 8.75 -0.71 -2.87
N THR A 26 8.43 -1.91 -3.33
CA THR A 26 7.12 -2.53 -3.11
C THR A 26 7.33 -3.87 -2.42
N GLU A 27 6.64 -4.07 -1.32
CA GLU A 27 6.65 -5.32 -0.55
C GLU A 27 5.22 -5.86 -0.48
N VAL A 28 5.09 -7.18 -0.39
CA VAL A 28 3.81 -7.85 -0.17
C VAL A 28 3.91 -8.64 1.12
N GLU A 29 3.14 -8.23 2.11
CA GLU A 29 3.02 -8.95 3.37
C GLU A 29 1.93 -10.01 3.23
N ILE A 30 2.33 -11.28 3.27
CA ILE A 30 1.44 -12.42 3.10
C ILE A 30 0.88 -12.84 4.46
N PHE A 31 -0.44 -12.93 4.54
CA PHE A 31 -1.15 -13.51 5.68
C PHE A 31 -1.84 -14.80 5.26
N ASN A 32 -2.10 -15.66 6.25
CA ASN A 32 -2.91 -16.86 6.04
C ASN A 32 -4.38 -16.52 6.26
N GLU A 33 -5.26 -17.30 5.65
CA GLU A 33 -6.71 -17.21 5.87
C GLU A 33 -7.03 -17.17 7.38
N PRO A 34 -7.97 -16.31 7.84
CA PRO A 34 -8.91 -15.50 7.04
C PRO A 34 -8.40 -14.09 6.66
N TYR A 35 -7.13 -13.76 6.91
CA TYR A 35 -6.63 -12.40 6.73
C TYR A 35 -6.18 -12.13 5.29
N HIS A 36 -6.45 -10.91 4.81
CA HIS A 36 -6.02 -10.47 3.49
C HIS A 36 -4.54 -10.10 3.46
N ASN A 37 -3.92 -10.24 2.29
CA ASN A 37 -2.56 -9.79 2.06
C ASN A 37 -2.52 -8.26 1.90
N TRP A 38 -1.39 -7.66 2.26
CA TRP A 38 -1.19 -6.23 2.15
C TRP A 38 0.00 -5.90 1.25
N CYS A 39 -0.18 -4.91 0.38
CA CYS A 39 0.89 -4.29 -0.37
C CYS A 39 1.39 -3.06 0.38
N ILE A 40 2.70 -2.99 0.59
CA ILE A 40 3.39 -1.86 1.20
C ILE A 40 4.23 -1.17 0.13
N PHE A 41 3.95 0.09 -0.14
CA PHE A 41 4.71 0.91 -1.07
C PHE A 41 5.51 1.96 -0.33
N GLN A 42 6.82 1.91 -0.48
CA GLN A 42 7.71 2.98 -0.01
C GLN A 42 7.81 4.05 -1.09
N VAL A 43 7.33 5.25 -0.78
CA VAL A 43 7.18 6.35 -1.73
C VAL A 43 8.00 7.56 -1.26
N GLU A 44 8.74 8.18 -2.20
CA GLU A 44 9.46 9.41 -1.93
C GLU A 44 8.51 10.58 -1.65
N ARG A 45 8.96 11.54 -0.83
CA ARG A 45 8.12 12.72 -0.50
C ARG A 45 7.72 13.51 -1.74
N SER A 46 8.56 13.54 -2.78
CA SER A 46 8.26 14.20 -4.06
C SER A 46 7.14 13.53 -4.86
N GLN A 47 6.92 12.23 -4.66
CA GLN A 47 5.90 11.45 -5.37
C GLN A 47 4.60 11.30 -4.57
N TYR A 48 4.59 11.71 -3.30
CA TYR A 48 3.46 11.52 -2.37
C TYR A 48 2.12 11.99 -2.93
N VAL A 49 2.06 13.22 -3.46
CA VAL A 49 0.81 13.81 -3.97
C VAL A 49 0.29 13.01 -5.17
N ALA A 50 1.15 12.76 -6.16
CA ALA A 50 0.78 11.98 -7.35
C ALA A 50 0.36 10.55 -7.00
N PHE A 51 0.98 9.93 -5.98
CA PHE A 51 0.64 8.60 -5.52
C PHE A 51 -0.76 8.55 -4.92
N ILE A 52 -1.12 9.53 -4.08
CA ILE A 52 -2.46 9.67 -3.52
C ILE A 52 -3.50 9.91 -4.61
N GLU A 53 -3.23 10.83 -5.54
CA GLU A 53 -4.18 11.14 -6.62
C GLU A 53 -4.56 9.89 -7.43
N ILE A 54 -3.62 8.97 -7.66
CA ILE A 54 -3.89 7.71 -8.35
C ILE A 54 -4.75 6.78 -7.49
N LEU A 55 -4.43 6.63 -6.21
CA LEU A 55 -5.21 5.79 -5.29
C LEU A 55 -6.64 6.31 -5.15
N ASP A 56 -6.81 7.61 -4.93
CA ASP A 56 -8.10 8.28 -4.79
C ASP A 56 -8.92 8.19 -6.08
N SER A 57 -8.30 8.42 -7.23
CA SER A 57 -8.98 8.33 -8.53
C SER A 57 -9.46 6.91 -8.84
N ASP A 58 -8.75 5.89 -8.32
CA ASP A 58 -9.12 4.49 -8.48
C ASP A 58 -10.09 3.99 -7.41
N GLY A 59 -10.35 4.80 -6.38
CA GLY A 59 -11.18 4.42 -5.23
C GLY A 59 -10.53 3.36 -4.33
N VAL A 60 -9.19 3.29 -4.33
CA VAL A 60 -8.43 2.31 -3.55
C VAL A 60 -8.21 2.85 -2.14
N ALA A 61 -8.71 2.13 -1.13
CA ALA A 61 -8.48 2.47 0.26
C ALA A 61 -7.01 2.25 0.65
N TYR A 62 -6.45 3.17 1.45
CA TYR A 62 -5.07 3.07 1.89
C TYR A 62 -4.87 3.65 3.30
N GLN A 63 -3.77 3.24 3.94
CA GLN A 63 -3.23 3.89 5.12
C GLN A 63 -1.82 4.40 4.82
N ALA A 64 -1.53 5.64 5.20
CA ALA A 64 -0.23 6.27 4.98
C ALA A 64 0.48 6.56 6.30
N THR A 65 1.71 6.08 6.44
CA THR A 65 2.56 6.29 7.63
C THR A 65 3.95 6.79 7.23
N THR A 66 4.65 7.44 8.16
CA THR A 66 6.04 7.87 7.96
C THR A 66 7.05 6.77 8.26
N ASP A 67 6.65 5.79 9.06
CA ASP A 67 7.45 4.65 9.48
C ASP A 67 6.99 3.38 8.76
N ARG A 68 7.94 2.47 8.51
CA ARG A 68 7.65 1.20 7.86
C ARG A 68 6.75 0.38 8.81
N PRO A 69 5.55 -0.03 8.37
CA PRO A 69 4.65 -0.79 9.23
C PRO A 69 5.24 -2.15 9.57
N LEU A 70 5.03 -2.57 10.82
CA LEU A 70 5.31 -3.91 11.27
C LEU A 70 4.16 -4.84 10.91
N ARG A 71 4.47 -6.14 10.77
CA ARG A 71 3.47 -7.18 10.51
C ARG A 71 2.35 -7.19 11.55
N GLU A 72 2.67 -6.93 12.82
CA GLU A 72 1.69 -6.87 13.92
C GLU A 72 0.73 -5.70 13.80
N GLU A 73 1.19 -4.56 13.29
CA GLU A 73 0.38 -3.35 13.07
C GLU A 73 -0.61 -3.57 11.91
N LEU A 74 -0.15 -4.19 10.82
CA LEU A 74 -1.00 -4.62 9.71
C LEU A 74 -2.09 -5.60 10.17
N LEU A 75 -1.71 -6.56 11.02
CA LEU A 75 -2.65 -7.53 11.57
C LEU A 75 -3.69 -6.87 12.49
N ALA A 76 -3.27 -5.89 13.30
CA ALA A 76 -4.16 -5.16 14.20
C ALA A 76 -5.23 -4.35 13.43
N GLY A 77 -4.91 -3.84 12.24
CA GLY A 77 -5.87 -3.15 11.38
C GLY A 77 -6.95 -4.05 10.75
N MET A 78 -6.80 -5.37 10.80
CA MET A 78 -7.75 -6.35 10.25
C MET A 78 -8.64 -7.03 11.32
N ARG A 79 -8.37 -6.81 12.61
CA ARG A 79 -9.14 -7.37 13.73
C ARG A 79 -10.24 -6.43 14.17
#